data_AF-A0A316YWI5-F1
#
_entry.id   AF-A0A316YWI5-F1
#
_cell.length_a   1.000
_cell.length_b   1.000
_cell.length_c   1.000
_cell.angle_alpha   90.00
_cell.angle_beta   90.00
_cell.angle_gamma   90.00
#
_symmetry.space_group_name_H-M   'P 1'
#
loop_
_entity.id
_entity.type
_entity.pdbx_description
1 polymer ?
#
loop_
_entity_poly.entity_id
_entity_poly.type
_entity_poly.pdbx_seq_one_letter_code
_entity_poly.pdbx_strand_id
1 'polypeptide(L)'
;MARDNIAPALTLDYSEWASSDPQTKDEFVKQLREACSGLGFFYLINTPLTKKDSGASLRDRVFDINRRFFELPLEVRQSIRIDNSRHFRGFTKFGDERTRGNVDHRDQIDYGPEVEPVPAELCEKHPFLNLLGPNQFMPDSALEGHRAVVLEYFEACRRLSVDLTTAIELALLNKVDGSLLRFLEGQGGKEQEMGRRPYARMKTIRYPMAARETVDGIPRLKESTQGVGAHKDGMWITLLCTSQHGGLQVQSLAGEWLDVPPRPDAVIVNFGQQIERVSQGVINAASHRVLSTADSASAALGDRLSVAYFASPALNAQIDPLPQESLSREIIEAWKKAREERKRALGSEEAISDVPKGDLWGAEDSAFGEQAWRGITRSHPNVVERWKYALPV
;
A
#
# COMPACT_ATOMS: atom_id res chain seq x y z
N MET A 1 -2.58 15.24 -31.82
CA MET A 1 -2.16 15.65 -30.47
C MET A 1 -2.76 14.64 -29.52
N ALA A 2 -1.98 13.68 -29.02
CA ALA A 2 -2.47 12.80 -27.96
C ALA A 2 -2.77 13.71 -26.76
N ARG A 3 -4.00 13.69 -26.24
CA ARG A 3 -4.24 14.25 -24.92
C ARG A 3 -3.37 13.42 -23.98
N ASP A 4 -2.44 14.06 -23.27
CA ASP A 4 -1.68 13.36 -22.23
C ASP A 4 -2.71 12.77 -21.27
N ASN A 5 -2.84 11.44 -21.25
CA ASN A 5 -3.87 10.73 -20.49
C ASN A 5 -3.42 10.64 -19.02
N ILE A 6 -3.28 11.80 -18.39
CA ILE A 6 -2.74 11.97 -17.04
C ILE A 6 -3.88 11.94 -16.04
N ALA A 7 -3.66 11.26 -14.91
CA ALA A 7 -4.61 11.24 -13.82
C ALA A 7 -4.89 12.67 -13.32
N PRO A 8 -6.15 13.13 -13.22
CA PRO A 8 -6.49 14.37 -12.54
C PRO A 8 -6.27 14.16 -11.04
N ALA A 9 -5.02 14.26 -10.61
CA ALA A 9 -4.61 13.93 -9.26
C ALA A 9 -4.70 15.18 -8.38
N LEU A 10 -5.69 15.18 -7.49
CA LEU A 10 -5.77 16.13 -6.39
C LEU A 10 -4.44 16.15 -5.64
N THR A 11 -3.96 17.33 -5.28
CA THR A 11 -2.80 17.50 -4.42
C THR A 11 -3.28 18.14 -3.13
N LEU A 12 -3.15 17.40 -2.03
CA LEU A 12 -3.49 17.86 -0.69
C LEU A 12 -2.20 18.21 0.05
N ASP A 13 -2.24 19.25 0.88
CA ASP A 13 -1.11 19.68 1.70
C ASP A 13 -1.24 19.16 3.13
N TYR A 14 -0.39 18.20 3.53
CA TYR A 14 -0.44 17.64 4.89
C TYR A 14 -0.20 18.69 5.98
N SER A 15 0.49 19.79 5.67
CA SER A 15 0.70 20.86 6.66
C SER A 15 -0.60 21.57 7.03
N GLU A 16 -1.62 21.53 6.18
CA GLU A 16 -2.95 22.05 6.49
C GLU A 16 -3.63 21.20 7.59
N TRP A 17 -3.56 19.87 7.45
CA TRP A 17 -4.05 18.96 8.49
C TRP A 17 -3.27 19.08 9.81
N ALA A 18 -1.95 19.27 9.71
CA ALA A 18 -1.06 19.44 10.86
C ALA A 18 -1.17 20.84 11.51
N SER A 19 -1.88 21.79 10.89
CA SER A 19 -2.08 23.14 11.41
C SER A 19 -2.83 23.12 12.74
N SER A 20 -2.59 24.10 13.61
CA SER A 20 -3.43 24.33 14.80
C SER A 20 -4.71 25.11 14.48
N ASP A 21 -4.79 25.74 13.31
CA ASP A 21 -5.96 26.51 12.88
C ASP A 21 -7.08 25.59 12.35
N PRO A 22 -8.29 25.61 12.97
CA PRO A 22 -9.42 24.81 12.51
C PRO A 22 -9.83 25.10 11.06
N GLN A 23 -9.78 26.34 10.59
CA GLN A 23 -10.21 26.68 9.22
C GLN A 23 -9.30 26.03 8.18
N THR A 24 -8.00 26.04 8.43
CA THR A 24 -7.01 25.35 7.61
C THR A 24 -7.29 23.84 7.54
N LYS A 25 -7.65 23.21 8.67
CA LYS A 25 -8.04 21.78 8.67
C LYS A 25 -9.31 21.52 7.87
N ASP A 26 -10.30 22.41 7.94
CA ASP A 26 -11.56 22.26 7.22
C ASP A 26 -11.37 22.26 5.70
N GLU A 27 -10.44 23.07 5.18
CA GLU A 27 -10.12 23.07 3.75
C GLU A 27 -9.43 21.76 3.33
N PHE A 28 -8.50 21.24 4.13
CA PHE A 28 -7.90 19.92 3.90
C PHE A 28 -8.98 18.82 3.87
N VAL A 29 -9.90 18.83 4.83
CA VAL A 29 -11.00 17.85 4.94
C VAL A 29 -11.93 17.94 3.74
N LYS A 30 -12.22 19.14 3.24
CA LYS A 30 -13.02 19.35 2.03
C LYS A 30 -12.37 18.74 0.79
N GLN A 31 -11.08 18.99 0.56
CA GLN A 31 -10.33 18.35 -0.54
C GLN A 31 -10.27 16.83 -0.37
N LEU A 32 -10.15 16.35 0.88
CA LEU A 32 -10.16 14.92 1.18
C LEU A 32 -11.51 14.26 0.88
N ARG A 33 -12.65 14.95 1.08
CA ARG A 33 -13.96 14.44 0.64
C ARG A 33 -14.02 14.25 -0.88
N GLU A 34 -13.41 15.13 -1.65
CA GLU A 34 -13.29 14.98 -3.10
C GLU A 34 -12.42 13.78 -3.47
N ALA A 35 -11.30 13.58 -2.78
CA ALA A 35 -10.44 12.40 -2.98
C ALA A 35 -11.18 11.08 -2.64
N CYS A 36 -11.93 11.06 -1.54
CA CYS A 36 -12.74 9.92 -1.11
C CYS A 36 -13.82 9.55 -2.15
N SER A 37 -14.60 10.54 -2.61
CA SER A 37 -15.74 10.32 -3.52
C SER A 37 -15.34 10.23 -5.00
N GLY A 38 -14.11 10.60 -5.35
CA GLY A 38 -13.57 10.62 -6.70
C GLY A 38 -12.77 9.38 -7.06
N LEU A 39 -11.57 9.60 -7.64
CA LEU A 39 -10.72 8.53 -8.17
C LEU A 39 -10.22 7.55 -7.10
N GLY A 40 -10.06 8.02 -5.85
CA GLY A 40 -9.44 7.24 -4.77
C GLY A 40 -7.91 7.20 -4.83
N PHE A 41 -7.31 8.14 -5.56
CA PHE A 41 -5.88 8.40 -5.67
C PHE A 41 -5.63 9.92 -5.57
N PHE A 42 -4.62 10.33 -4.80
CA PHE A 42 -4.20 11.73 -4.68
C PHE A 42 -2.72 11.85 -4.29
N TYR A 43 -2.14 13.03 -4.49
CA TYR A 43 -0.83 13.39 -3.96
C TYR A 43 -0.99 14.06 -2.61
N LEU A 44 -0.09 13.73 -1.68
CA LEU A 44 0.04 14.40 -0.39
C LEU A 44 1.44 15.01 -0.29
N ILE A 45 1.52 16.34 -0.18
CA ILE A 45 2.79 17.09 -0.07
C ILE A 45 3.06 17.52 1.37
N ASN A 46 4.26 18.05 1.62
CA ASN A 46 4.70 18.58 2.92
C ASN A 46 4.58 17.56 4.07
N THR A 47 4.74 16.28 3.74
CA THR A 47 4.68 15.17 4.68
C THR A 47 5.99 15.02 5.48
N PRO A 48 5.97 14.32 6.62
CA PRO A 48 7.20 13.95 7.33
C PRO A 48 8.16 13.09 6.49
N LEU A 49 7.68 12.44 5.43
CA LEU A 49 8.51 11.60 4.55
C LEU A 49 9.30 12.44 3.54
N THR A 50 8.72 13.54 3.06
CA THR A 50 9.27 14.36 1.96
C THR A 50 9.86 15.69 2.43
N LYS A 51 9.52 16.16 3.65
CA LYS A 51 10.17 17.30 4.28
C LYS A 51 11.67 17.04 4.49
N LYS A 52 12.47 18.10 4.32
CA LYS A 52 13.92 18.07 4.46
C LYS A 52 14.31 18.76 5.77
N ASP A 53 14.84 18.00 6.72
CA ASP A 53 15.29 18.55 8.01
C ASP A 53 16.79 18.87 8.01
N SER A 54 17.62 18.04 7.36
CA SER A 54 19.09 18.12 7.39
C SER A 54 19.74 17.96 5.99
N GLY A 55 19.03 18.41 4.95
CA GLY A 55 19.48 18.37 3.55
C GLY A 55 18.94 17.18 2.74
N ALA A 56 18.62 16.06 3.39
CA ALA A 56 17.94 14.92 2.80
C ALA A 56 16.62 14.63 3.55
N SER A 57 15.58 14.22 2.82
CA SER A 57 14.33 13.75 3.44
C SER A 57 14.43 12.29 3.89
N LEU A 58 13.48 11.82 4.70
CA LEU A 58 13.40 10.40 5.07
C LEU A 58 13.13 9.50 3.83
N ARG A 59 12.37 10.01 2.86
CA ARG A 59 12.25 9.43 1.52
C ARG A 59 13.61 9.27 0.86
N ASP A 60 14.44 10.31 0.82
CA ASP A 60 15.75 10.23 0.15
C ASP A 60 16.66 9.18 0.81
N ARG A 61 16.66 9.11 2.15
CA ARG A 61 17.43 8.12 2.92
C ARG A 61 16.98 6.69 2.64
N VAL A 62 15.67 6.40 2.62
CA VAL A 62 15.20 5.04 2.32
C VAL A 62 15.45 4.64 0.86
N PHE A 63 15.39 5.61 -0.07
CA PHE A 63 15.72 5.35 -1.48
C PHE A 63 17.21 5.08 -1.67
N ASP A 64 18.10 5.75 -0.93
CA ASP A 64 19.53 5.42 -0.92
C ASP A 64 19.78 3.99 -0.41
N ILE A 65 19.15 3.61 0.69
CA ILE A 65 19.21 2.24 1.22
C ILE A 65 18.73 1.23 0.18
N ASN A 66 17.60 1.51 -0.48
CA ASN A 66 17.04 0.63 -1.50
C ASN A 66 17.99 0.48 -2.70
N ARG A 67 18.58 1.58 -3.18
CA ARG A 67 19.57 1.57 -4.27
C ARG A 67 20.80 0.75 -3.88
N ARG A 68 21.43 1.05 -2.74
CA ARG A 68 22.62 0.34 -2.24
C ARG A 68 22.34 -1.15 -2.03
N PHE A 69 21.17 -1.52 -1.53
CA PHE A 69 20.77 -2.92 -1.40
C PHE A 69 20.79 -3.64 -2.75
N PHE A 70 20.16 -3.06 -3.79
CA PHE A 70 20.06 -3.68 -5.10
C PHE A 70 21.37 -3.66 -5.93
N GLU A 71 22.37 -2.90 -5.49
CA GLU A 71 23.75 -2.95 -6.00
C GLU A 71 24.57 -4.10 -5.38
N LEU A 72 24.11 -4.69 -4.26
CA LEU A 72 24.79 -5.84 -3.66
C LEU A 72 24.70 -7.09 -4.56
N PRO A 73 25.73 -7.97 -4.52
CA PRO A 73 25.66 -9.28 -5.18
C PRO A 73 24.38 -10.03 -4.80
N LEU A 74 23.81 -10.76 -5.76
CA LEU A 74 22.56 -11.48 -5.56
C LEU A 74 22.65 -12.42 -4.36
N GLU A 75 23.78 -13.11 -4.20
CA GLU A 75 24.07 -14.05 -3.13
C GLU A 75 23.98 -13.38 -1.75
N VAL A 76 24.45 -12.13 -1.66
CA VAL A 76 24.39 -11.33 -0.43
C VAL A 76 22.95 -10.91 -0.14
N ARG A 77 22.21 -10.40 -1.15
CA ARG A 77 20.77 -10.07 -0.99
C ARG A 77 19.94 -11.30 -0.60
N GLN A 78 20.32 -12.47 -1.09
CA GLN A 78 19.64 -13.73 -0.78
C GLN A 78 19.83 -14.20 0.68
N SER A 79 20.75 -13.62 1.44
CA SER A 79 20.88 -13.92 2.87
C SER A 79 19.60 -13.62 3.67
N ILE A 80 18.81 -12.63 3.22
CA ILE A 80 17.53 -12.25 3.82
C ILE A 80 16.32 -12.69 2.98
N ARG A 81 16.42 -13.79 2.21
CA ARG A 81 15.29 -14.28 1.38
C ARG A 81 14.02 -14.44 2.21
N ILE A 82 12.87 -14.10 1.62
CA ILE A 82 11.56 -14.24 2.29
C ILE A 82 11.30 -15.66 2.80
N ASP A 83 11.81 -16.68 2.09
CA ASP A 83 11.76 -18.09 2.47
C ASP A 83 12.40 -18.38 3.85
N ASN A 84 13.35 -17.54 4.29
CA ASN A 84 14.03 -17.69 5.58
C ASN A 84 13.19 -17.15 6.76
N SER A 85 12.04 -16.53 6.51
CA SER A 85 11.17 -15.99 7.56
C SER A 85 9.80 -16.64 7.50
N ARG A 86 9.44 -17.35 8.57
CA ARG A 86 8.06 -17.82 8.76
C ARG A 86 7.04 -16.67 8.80
N HIS A 87 7.49 -15.44 9.06
CA HIS A 87 6.67 -14.23 9.14
C HIS A 87 6.51 -13.51 7.79
N PHE A 88 6.95 -14.12 6.69
CA PHE A 88 6.85 -13.57 5.33
C PHE A 88 7.55 -12.20 5.19
N ARG A 89 8.74 -12.07 5.79
CA ARG A 89 9.60 -10.88 5.71
C ARG A 89 10.84 -11.16 4.91
N GLY A 90 11.32 -10.22 4.10
CA GLY A 90 12.60 -10.34 3.42
C GLY A 90 12.53 -10.25 1.91
N PHE A 91 13.63 -10.62 1.26
CA PHE A 91 13.88 -10.41 -0.16
C PHE A 91 13.19 -11.46 -1.04
N THR A 92 12.46 -10.98 -2.03
CA THR A 92 11.85 -11.75 -3.13
C THR A 92 12.55 -11.35 -4.42
N LYS A 93 13.10 -12.34 -5.15
CA LYS A 93 13.93 -12.09 -6.34
C LYS A 93 13.08 -11.71 -7.55
N PHE A 94 13.76 -11.25 -8.60
CA PHE A 94 13.12 -10.81 -9.84
C PHE A 94 12.28 -11.94 -10.45
N GLY A 95 11.01 -11.64 -10.70
CA GLY A 95 10.07 -12.56 -11.34
C GLY A 95 9.46 -13.64 -10.45
N ASP A 96 9.70 -13.62 -9.14
CA ASP A 96 9.05 -14.56 -8.20
C ASP A 96 7.56 -14.21 -7.97
N GLU A 97 7.18 -12.94 -8.11
CA GLU A 97 5.81 -12.46 -7.89
C GLU A 97 4.94 -12.59 -9.14
N ARG A 98 3.65 -12.83 -8.94
CA ARG A 98 2.67 -12.94 -10.02
C ARG A 98 1.42 -12.15 -9.72
N THR A 99 0.96 -11.38 -10.71
CA THR A 99 -0.34 -10.71 -10.67
C THR A 99 -1.17 -11.19 -11.86
N ARG A 100 -2.38 -11.67 -11.59
CA ARG A 100 -3.31 -12.26 -12.59
C ARG A 100 -2.68 -13.38 -13.44
N GLY A 101 -1.84 -14.21 -12.83
CA GLY A 101 -1.16 -15.34 -13.48
C GLY A 101 0.12 -14.97 -14.23
N ASN A 102 0.32 -13.69 -14.54
CA ASN A 102 1.51 -13.19 -15.22
C ASN A 102 2.61 -12.82 -14.22
N VAL A 103 3.86 -12.95 -14.65
CA VAL A 103 5.04 -12.58 -13.85
C VAL A 103 5.15 -11.06 -13.74
N ASP A 104 5.37 -10.58 -12.52
CA ASP A 104 5.69 -9.18 -12.26
C ASP A 104 7.19 -8.94 -12.42
N HIS A 105 7.57 -8.02 -13.32
CA HIS A 105 8.96 -7.66 -13.57
C HIS A 105 9.53 -6.71 -12.49
N ARG A 106 9.58 -7.22 -11.26
CA ARG A 106 10.14 -6.53 -10.10
C ARG A 106 10.83 -7.51 -9.16
N ASP A 107 11.65 -6.95 -8.30
CA ASP A 107 12.11 -7.58 -7.07
C ASP A 107 11.88 -6.64 -5.89
N GLN A 108 11.80 -7.20 -4.69
CA GLN A 108 11.34 -6.44 -3.52
C GLN A 108 11.86 -7.00 -2.20
N ILE A 109 11.81 -6.18 -1.16
CA ILE A 109 11.94 -6.62 0.23
C ILE A 109 10.64 -6.32 0.96
N ASP A 110 10.08 -7.32 1.62
CA ASP A 110 8.88 -7.22 2.44
C ASP A 110 9.22 -6.99 3.92
N TYR A 111 8.62 -5.96 4.51
CA TYR A 111 8.71 -5.62 5.92
C TYR A 111 7.32 -5.47 6.56
N GLY A 112 7.28 -5.44 7.87
CA GLY A 112 6.11 -5.03 8.65
C GLY A 112 6.50 -4.64 10.07
N PRO A 113 5.55 -4.66 11.02
CA PRO A 113 5.84 -4.30 12.40
C PRO A 113 6.98 -5.14 12.94
N GLU A 114 8.02 -4.48 13.44
CA GLU A 114 9.12 -5.13 14.15
C GLU A 114 8.66 -5.46 15.57
N VAL A 115 8.22 -6.69 15.77
CA VAL A 115 7.66 -7.17 17.05
C VAL A 115 8.17 -8.57 17.34
N GLU A 116 8.14 -8.94 18.62
CA GLU A 116 8.37 -10.31 19.03
C GLU A 116 7.31 -11.25 18.43
N PRO A 117 7.67 -12.49 18.07
CA PRO A 117 6.69 -13.47 17.60
C PRO A 117 5.57 -13.69 18.62
N VAL A 118 4.35 -13.85 18.11
CA VAL A 118 3.21 -14.25 18.93
C VAL A 118 3.42 -15.68 19.44
N PRO A 119 3.00 -16.02 20.69
CA PRO A 119 3.10 -17.38 21.23
C PRO A 119 2.52 -18.44 20.29
N ALA A 120 3.17 -19.61 20.23
CA ALA A 120 2.84 -20.67 19.30
C ALA A 120 1.41 -21.18 19.51
N GLU A 121 0.98 -21.31 20.76
CA GLU A 121 -0.35 -21.79 21.14
C GLU A 121 -1.46 -20.89 20.60
N LEU A 122 -1.21 -19.57 20.54
CA LEU A 122 -2.16 -18.62 19.98
C LEU A 122 -2.12 -18.63 18.44
N CYS A 123 -0.94 -18.84 17.85
CA CYS A 123 -0.81 -19.02 16.40
C CYS A 123 -1.53 -20.29 15.92
N GLU A 124 -1.48 -21.39 16.69
CA GLU A 124 -2.19 -22.63 16.36
C GLU A 124 -3.71 -22.43 16.26
N LYS A 125 -4.28 -21.61 17.17
CA LYS A 125 -5.70 -21.23 17.13
C LYS A 125 -5.99 -20.21 16.02
N HIS A 126 -5.06 -19.30 15.76
CA HIS A 126 -5.22 -18.19 14.83
C HIS A 126 -3.98 -18.05 13.93
N PRO A 127 -3.87 -18.83 12.84
CA PRO A 127 -2.66 -18.91 12.01
C PRO A 127 -2.16 -17.57 11.50
N PHE A 128 -3.09 -16.65 11.21
CA PHE A 128 -2.77 -15.31 10.75
C PHE A 128 -1.89 -14.49 11.71
N LEU A 129 -1.87 -14.82 13.01
CA LEU A 129 -1.03 -14.11 13.99
C LEU A 129 0.46 -14.33 13.74
N ASN A 130 0.83 -15.39 13.02
CA ASN A 130 2.19 -15.61 12.60
C ASN A 130 2.68 -14.55 11.58
N LEU A 131 1.81 -13.67 11.07
CA LEU A 131 2.24 -12.48 10.32
C LEU A 131 2.94 -11.42 11.19
N LEU A 132 2.83 -11.52 12.51
CA LEU A 132 3.55 -10.69 13.46
C LEU A 132 4.83 -11.41 13.91
N GLY A 133 5.96 -10.74 13.73
CA GLY A 133 7.28 -11.24 14.08
C GLY A 133 8.40 -10.39 13.48
N PRO A 134 9.66 -10.75 13.73
CA PRO A 134 10.81 -9.94 13.35
C PRO A 134 10.98 -9.85 11.84
N ASN A 135 11.47 -8.68 11.38
CA ASN A 135 11.92 -8.48 10.03
C ASN A 135 13.32 -9.09 9.80
N GLN A 136 13.69 -9.28 8.54
CA GLN A 136 15.05 -9.65 8.16
C GLN A 136 15.81 -8.42 7.66
N PHE A 137 16.87 -8.03 8.37
CA PHE A 137 17.73 -6.91 7.99
C PHE A 137 19.13 -7.38 7.59
N MET A 138 19.67 -6.81 6.53
CA MET A 138 21.11 -6.86 6.25
C MET A 138 21.91 -6.34 7.46
N PRO A 139 23.04 -6.97 7.81
CA PRO A 139 23.95 -6.44 8.83
C PRO A 139 24.60 -5.14 8.35
N ASP A 140 24.98 -4.26 9.27
CA ASP A 140 25.61 -2.97 8.93
C ASP A 140 26.93 -3.13 8.16
N SER A 141 27.63 -4.25 8.34
CA SER A 141 28.84 -4.57 7.57
C SER A 141 28.57 -4.79 6.07
N ALA A 142 27.35 -5.16 5.70
CA ALA A 142 26.93 -5.34 4.31
C ALA A 142 26.11 -4.16 3.78
N LEU A 143 25.28 -3.56 4.63
CA LEU A 143 24.44 -2.41 4.27
C LEU A 143 24.20 -1.51 5.49
N GLU A 144 25.16 -0.62 5.74
CA GLU A 144 25.11 0.33 6.85
C GLU A 144 23.81 1.14 6.87
N GLY A 145 23.15 1.13 8.03
CA GLY A 145 21.95 1.94 8.30
C GLY A 145 20.65 1.31 7.81
N HIS A 146 20.67 0.10 7.22
CA HIS A 146 19.49 -0.56 6.69
C HIS A 146 18.36 -0.68 7.72
N ARG A 147 18.65 -1.27 8.88
CA ARG A 147 17.63 -1.45 9.93
C ARG A 147 17.10 -0.11 10.44
N ALA A 148 17.99 0.82 10.77
CA ALA A 148 17.62 2.09 11.37
C ALA A 148 16.70 2.91 10.45
N VAL A 149 17.09 3.10 9.18
CA VAL A 149 16.33 3.92 8.22
C VAL A 149 14.99 3.26 7.86
N VAL A 150 14.97 1.94 7.68
CA VAL A 150 13.73 1.20 7.36
C VAL A 150 12.73 1.30 8.50
N LEU A 151 13.16 1.14 9.76
CA LEU A 151 12.27 1.28 10.92
C LEU A 151 11.78 2.71 11.12
N GLU A 152 12.66 3.70 10.91
CA GLU A 152 12.27 5.11 10.98
C GLU A 152 11.22 5.47 9.90
N TYR A 153 11.43 5.03 8.65
CA TYR A 153 10.48 5.21 7.55
C TYR A 153 9.15 4.50 7.84
N PHE A 154 9.21 3.27 8.35
CA PHE A 154 8.02 2.50 8.70
C PHE A 154 7.17 3.20 9.76
N GLU A 155 7.79 3.69 10.83
CA GLU A 155 7.11 4.41 11.90
C GLU A 155 6.54 5.76 11.43
N ALA A 156 7.26 6.50 10.59
CA ALA A 156 6.76 7.74 9.99
C ALA A 156 5.51 7.49 9.12
N CYS A 157 5.53 6.45 8.29
CA CYS A 157 4.36 6.01 7.53
C CYS A 157 3.20 5.58 8.44
N ARG A 158 3.48 4.85 9.53
CA ARG A 158 2.46 4.43 10.49
C ARG A 158 1.75 5.63 11.11
N ARG A 159 2.49 6.64 11.59
CA ARG A 159 1.91 7.89 12.13
C ARG A 159 1.09 8.63 11.09
N LEU A 160 1.65 8.82 9.89
CA LEU A 160 0.95 9.48 8.79
C LEU A 160 -0.36 8.76 8.41
N SER A 161 -0.37 7.42 8.44
CA SER A 161 -1.58 6.63 8.17
C SER A 161 -2.66 6.78 9.24
N VAL A 162 -2.25 6.95 10.51
CA VAL A 162 -3.18 7.23 11.62
C VAL A 162 -3.79 8.62 11.44
N ASP A 163 -2.97 9.63 11.18
CA ASP A 163 -3.42 11.00 10.95
C ASP A 163 -4.40 11.09 9.77
N LEU A 164 -4.07 10.45 8.65
CA LEU A 164 -4.96 10.40 7.48
C LEU A 164 -6.25 9.65 7.80
N THR A 165 -6.20 8.58 8.58
CA THR A 165 -7.43 7.86 8.99
C THR A 165 -8.31 8.74 9.87
N THR A 166 -7.73 9.54 10.77
CA THR A 166 -8.47 10.54 11.55
C THR A 166 -9.08 11.63 10.67
N ALA A 167 -8.34 12.11 9.66
CA ALA A 167 -8.87 13.09 8.71
C ALA A 167 -10.01 12.52 7.86
N ILE A 168 -9.89 11.25 7.43
CA ILE A 168 -10.95 10.54 6.70
C ILE A 168 -12.17 10.36 7.61
N GLU A 169 -11.99 10.06 8.89
CA GLU A 169 -13.09 9.96 9.85
C GLU A 169 -13.87 11.27 9.94
N LEU A 170 -13.15 12.40 10.05
CA LEU A 170 -13.77 13.73 10.04
C LEU A 170 -14.47 14.02 8.70
N ALA A 171 -13.86 13.65 7.57
CA ALA A 171 -14.44 13.83 6.24
C ALA A 171 -15.74 13.01 6.06
N LEU A 172 -15.75 11.77 6.55
CA LEU A 172 -16.89 10.84 6.43
C LEU A 172 -17.99 11.13 7.43
N LEU A 173 -17.67 11.53 8.67
CA LEU A 173 -18.63 11.53 9.80
C LEU A 173 -18.89 12.93 10.37
N ASN A 174 -18.14 13.97 9.96
CA ASN A 174 -18.13 15.31 10.58
C ASN A 174 -17.78 15.30 12.08
N LYS A 175 -17.15 14.23 12.56
CA LYS A 175 -16.65 14.08 13.94
C LYS A 175 -15.47 13.11 13.96
N VAL A 176 -14.71 13.15 15.06
CA VAL A 176 -13.66 12.19 15.38
C VAL A 176 -13.98 11.58 16.74
N ASP A 177 -14.37 10.31 16.76
CA ASP A 177 -14.67 9.53 17.97
C ASP A 177 -13.97 8.16 18.01
N GLY A 178 -13.07 7.90 17.06
CA GLY A 178 -12.32 6.65 16.92
C GLY A 178 -13.04 5.60 16.07
N SER A 179 -14.11 5.99 15.38
CA SER A 179 -14.91 5.08 14.56
C SER A 179 -14.13 4.40 13.43
N LEU A 180 -13.10 5.06 12.87
CA LEU A 180 -12.23 4.43 11.89
C LEU A 180 -10.94 3.90 12.52
N LEU A 181 -10.36 4.64 13.47
CA LEU A 181 -9.10 4.23 14.11
C LEU A 181 -9.19 2.85 14.76
N ARG A 182 -10.35 2.47 15.30
CA ARG A 182 -10.57 1.14 15.87
C ARG A 182 -10.19 -0.02 14.93
N PHE A 183 -10.32 0.17 13.61
CA PHE A 183 -9.97 -0.88 12.65
C PHE A 183 -8.46 -1.05 12.52
N LEU A 184 -7.67 0.03 12.57
CA LEU A 184 -6.20 -0.05 12.55
C LEU A 184 -5.63 -0.56 13.88
N GLU A 185 -6.31 -0.23 14.96
CA GLU A 185 -5.90 -0.55 16.32
C GLU A 185 -6.26 -1.98 16.75
N GLY A 186 -7.35 -2.51 16.21
CA GLY A 186 -7.96 -3.75 16.63
C GLY A 186 -8.73 -3.61 17.94
N GLN A 187 -9.55 -4.61 18.23
CA GLN A 187 -10.23 -4.70 19.51
C GLN A 187 -9.26 -5.24 20.58
N GLY A 188 -9.47 -4.85 21.84
CA GLY A 188 -8.74 -5.38 22.97
C GLY A 188 -9.48 -5.17 24.29
N GLY A 189 -9.24 -6.06 25.25
CA GLY A 189 -9.87 -6.04 26.57
C GLY A 189 -9.55 -7.32 27.35
N LYS A 190 -9.89 -7.36 28.64
CA LYS A 190 -9.62 -8.52 29.52
C LYS A 190 -10.26 -9.84 29.04
N GLU A 191 -11.27 -9.75 28.18
CA GLU A 191 -12.06 -10.88 27.69
C GLU A 191 -11.64 -11.37 26.29
N GLN A 192 -10.74 -10.65 25.59
CA GLN A 192 -10.28 -11.04 24.25
C GLN A 192 -8.88 -11.67 24.32
N GLU A 193 -8.82 -13.00 24.17
CA GLU A 193 -7.59 -13.81 24.24
C GLU A 193 -6.45 -13.26 23.37
N MET A 194 -6.77 -12.71 22.20
CA MET A 194 -5.78 -12.13 21.28
C MET A 194 -5.27 -10.74 21.68
N GLY A 195 -6.04 -9.93 22.41
CA GLY A 195 -5.72 -8.50 22.57
C GLY A 195 -5.57 -7.73 21.23
N ARG A 196 -5.04 -6.51 21.27
CA ARG A 196 -4.84 -5.67 20.08
C ARG A 196 -3.73 -6.23 19.17
N ARG A 197 -3.98 -6.24 17.86
CA ARG A 197 -3.05 -6.81 16.84
C ARG A 197 -2.86 -5.86 15.64
N PRO A 198 -2.37 -4.62 15.86
CA PRO A 198 -2.14 -3.67 14.77
C PRO A 198 -1.19 -4.26 13.73
N TYR A 199 -1.46 -3.97 12.46
CA TYR A 199 -0.74 -4.59 11.35
C TYR A 199 -0.54 -3.62 10.20
N ALA A 200 0.55 -3.84 9.47
CA ALA A 200 0.86 -3.15 8.24
C ALA A 200 1.88 -3.96 7.45
N ARG A 201 2.06 -3.61 6.18
CA ARG A 201 3.16 -4.11 5.36
C ARG A 201 3.91 -2.95 4.74
N MET A 202 5.17 -3.16 4.45
CA MET A 202 5.94 -2.22 3.64
C MET A 202 6.78 -3.00 2.64
N LYS A 203 6.89 -2.47 1.44
CA LYS A 203 7.72 -3.02 0.39
C LYS A 203 8.69 -1.96 -0.10
N THR A 204 9.98 -2.29 -0.14
CA THR A 204 10.95 -1.58 -0.98
C THR A 204 11.09 -2.37 -2.27
N ILE A 205 10.91 -1.72 -3.41
CA ILE A 205 10.73 -2.40 -4.70
C ILE A 205 11.68 -1.81 -5.71
N ARG A 206 12.28 -2.68 -6.54
CA ARG A 206 12.98 -2.31 -7.75
C ARG A 206 12.28 -2.92 -8.97
N TYR A 207 12.19 -2.10 -10.01
CA TYR A 207 11.73 -2.45 -11.34
C TYR A 207 12.93 -2.26 -12.26
N PRO A 208 13.63 -3.35 -12.60
CA PRO A 208 14.81 -3.26 -13.45
C PRO A 208 14.46 -2.68 -14.82
N MET A 209 15.39 -1.93 -15.43
CA MET A 209 15.22 -1.34 -16.76
C MET A 209 14.67 -2.34 -17.79
N ALA A 210 13.65 -1.92 -18.56
CA ALA A 210 13.00 -2.80 -19.54
C ALA A 210 13.98 -3.31 -20.63
N ALA A 211 15.02 -2.52 -20.95
CA ALA A 211 16.04 -2.90 -21.92
C ALA A 211 16.97 -4.04 -21.46
N ARG A 212 16.99 -4.38 -20.15
CA ARG A 212 17.79 -5.50 -19.65
C ARG A 212 17.13 -6.84 -19.99
N GLU A 213 17.79 -7.62 -20.83
CA GLU A 213 17.35 -8.98 -21.19
C GLU A 213 17.49 -9.98 -20.03
N THR A 214 18.45 -9.73 -19.13
CA THR A 214 18.67 -10.51 -17.92
C THR A 214 18.76 -9.59 -16.70
N VAL A 215 18.24 -10.04 -15.57
CA VAL A 215 18.33 -9.35 -14.27
C VAL A 215 18.90 -10.35 -13.28
N ASP A 216 20.10 -10.07 -12.75
CA ASP A 216 20.77 -10.95 -11.79
C ASP A 216 20.89 -12.42 -12.29
N GLY A 217 21.18 -12.59 -13.59
CA GLY A 217 21.25 -13.91 -14.25
C GLY A 217 19.89 -14.53 -14.61
N ILE A 218 18.78 -13.89 -14.28
CA ILE A 218 17.41 -14.36 -14.57
C ILE A 218 16.93 -13.76 -15.90
N PRO A 219 16.53 -14.56 -16.90
CA PRO A 219 15.99 -14.04 -18.15
C PRO A 219 14.66 -13.29 -17.95
N ARG A 220 14.52 -12.15 -18.62
CA ARG A 220 13.26 -11.39 -18.69
C ARG A 220 12.32 -11.98 -19.74
N LEU A 221 11.02 -11.97 -19.47
CA LEU A 221 10.00 -12.33 -20.46
C LEU A 221 9.81 -11.16 -21.45
N LYS A 222 10.36 -11.31 -22.67
CA LYS A 222 10.43 -10.23 -23.67
C LYS A 222 9.08 -9.66 -24.12
N GLU A 223 8.02 -10.46 -24.08
CA GLU A 223 6.68 -10.06 -24.56
C GLU A 223 5.84 -9.33 -23.50
N SER A 224 6.33 -9.26 -22.24
CA SER A 224 5.59 -8.65 -21.14
C SER A 224 6.16 -7.28 -20.76
N THR A 225 5.27 -6.29 -20.69
CA THR A 225 5.56 -4.96 -20.11
C THR A 225 5.10 -4.87 -18.65
N GLN A 226 4.66 -5.97 -18.04
CA GLN A 226 4.11 -5.98 -16.69
C GLN A 226 5.20 -5.76 -15.64
N GLY A 227 5.29 -4.54 -15.10
CA GLY A 227 6.00 -4.30 -13.85
C GLY A 227 5.21 -4.84 -12.66
N VAL A 228 3.93 -4.48 -12.57
CA VAL A 228 2.89 -5.09 -11.73
C VAL A 228 1.59 -5.11 -12.51
N GLY A 229 0.89 -6.25 -12.53
CA GLY A 229 -0.41 -6.35 -13.19
C GLY A 229 -1.48 -5.45 -12.58
N ALA A 230 -2.60 -5.27 -13.28
CA ALA A 230 -3.76 -4.55 -12.76
C ALA A 230 -4.32 -5.23 -11.50
N HIS A 231 -4.41 -4.47 -10.41
CA HIS A 231 -4.92 -4.93 -9.12
C HIS A 231 -5.54 -3.78 -8.31
N LYS A 232 -6.22 -4.14 -7.22
CA LYS A 232 -6.61 -3.23 -6.14
C LYS A 232 -5.86 -3.61 -4.88
N ASP A 233 -5.52 -2.64 -4.04
CA ASP A 233 -4.92 -2.92 -2.74
C ASP A 233 -5.97 -3.48 -1.78
N GLY A 234 -5.71 -4.65 -1.20
CA GLY A 234 -6.62 -5.31 -0.26
C GLY A 234 -6.59 -4.75 1.17
N MET A 235 -5.86 -3.66 1.42
CA MET A 235 -5.55 -3.12 2.74
C MET A 235 -6.42 -1.87 3.03
N TRP A 236 -6.01 -0.99 3.97
CA TRP A 236 -6.75 0.21 4.36
C TRP A 236 -6.38 1.41 3.47
N ILE A 237 -5.13 1.85 3.53
CA ILE A 237 -4.56 2.97 2.76
C ILE A 237 -3.14 2.59 2.35
N THR A 238 -2.75 2.97 1.14
CA THR A 238 -1.37 2.83 0.65
C THR A 238 -0.71 4.21 0.61
N LEU A 239 0.52 4.28 1.14
CA LEU A 239 1.43 5.43 1.04
C LEU A 239 2.60 5.03 0.15
N LEU A 240 2.69 5.64 -1.03
CA LEU A 240 3.65 5.26 -2.06
C LEU A 240 4.58 6.42 -2.40
N CYS A 241 5.87 6.20 -2.21
CA CYS A 241 6.92 7.05 -2.77
C CYS A 241 7.52 6.36 -4.00
N THR A 242 7.72 7.11 -5.08
CA THR A 242 8.37 6.61 -6.30
C THR A 242 9.63 7.41 -6.62
N SER A 243 10.55 6.78 -7.34
CA SER A 243 11.64 7.47 -8.02
C SER A 243 11.09 8.31 -9.18
N GLN A 244 11.95 9.07 -9.88
CA GLN A 244 11.55 9.97 -10.97
C GLN A 244 11.07 9.26 -12.26
N HIS A 245 10.89 7.94 -12.22
CA HIS A 245 10.43 7.16 -13.36
C HIS A 245 8.89 7.14 -13.41
N GLY A 246 8.35 7.14 -14.64
CA GLY A 246 6.93 6.90 -14.87
C GLY A 246 6.52 5.44 -14.66
N GLY A 247 5.44 5.03 -15.31
CA GLY A 247 4.98 3.64 -15.39
C GLY A 247 3.84 3.27 -14.43
N LEU A 248 3.63 4.03 -13.35
CA LEU A 248 2.42 3.84 -12.52
C LEU A 248 1.21 4.36 -13.29
N GLN A 249 0.17 3.54 -13.38
CA GLN A 249 -1.12 3.92 -13.96
C GLN A 249 -2.25 3.57 -13.01
N VAL A 250 -3.25 4.45 -12.98
CA VAL A 250 -4.51 4.25 -12.25
C VAL A 250 -5.66 4.18 -13.26
N GLN A 251 -6.61 3.29 -13.03
CA GLN A 251 -7.79 3.20 -13.86
C GLN A 251 -8.79 4.27 -13.40
N SER A 252 -9.19 5.14 -14.33
CA SER A 252 -10.27 6.09 -14.12
C SER A 252 -11.58 5.35 -13.81
N LEU A 253 -12.56 6.08 -13.29
CA LEU A 253 -13.89 5.51 -13.06
C LEU A 253 -14.60 5.12 -14.39
N ALA A 254 -14.07 5.60 -15.54
CA ALA A 254 -14.49 5.24 -16.89
C ALA A 254 -13.78 4.02 -17.48
N GLY A 255 -12.84 3.40 -16.75
CA GLY A 255 -12.08 2.26 -17.24
C GLY A 255 -10.81 2.63 -18.02
N GLU A 256 -10.59 3.92 -18.30
CA GLU A 256 -9.38 4.41 -18.98
C GLU A 256 -8.16 4.36 -18.05
N TRP A 257 -7.03 3.86 -18.53
CA TRP A 257 -5.77 3.86 -17.79
C TRP A 257 -5.09 5.23 -17.90
N LEU A 258 -4.92 5.89 -16.75
CA LEU A 258 -4.33 7.22 -16.62
C LEU A 258 -2.92 7.12 -16.01
N ASP A 259 -1.95 7.82 -16.59
CA ASP A 259 -0.59 7.91 -16.04
C ASP A 259 -0.57 8.73 -14.74
N VAL A 260 0.21 8.27 -13.77
CA VAL A 260 0.45 8.97 -12.50
C VAL A 260 1.90 9.49 -12.51
N PRO A 261 2.11 10.79 -12.81
CA PRO A 261 3.45 11.34 -12.97
C PRO A 261 4.29 11.25 -11.68
N PRO A 262 5.59 10.91 -11.77
CA PRO A 262 6.43 10.84 -10.58
C PRO A 262 6.62 12.23 -9.96
N ARG A 263 6.48 12.30 -8.62
CA ARG A 263 6.65 13.55 -7.84
C ARG A 263 7.55 13.33 -6.63
N PRO A 264 8.82 13.80 -6.65
CA PRO A 264 9.74 13.63 -5.52
C PRO A 264 9.31 14.36 -4.23
N ASP A 265 8.47 15.38 -4.35
CA ASP A 265 7.97 16.21 -3.26
C ASP A 265 6.69 15.64 -2.60
N ALA A 266 6.08 14.62 -3.21
CA ALA A 266 4.80 14.08 -2.81
C ALA A 266 4.84 12.59 -2.45
N VAL A 267 3.91 12.20 -1.59
CA VAL A 267 3.52 10.81 -1.35
C VAL A 267 2.24 10.57 -2.16
N ILE A 268 2.20 9.51 -2.96
CA ILE A 268 0.97 9.07 -3.61
C ILE A 268 0.16 8.30 -2.56
N VAL A 269 -1.09 8.67 -2.38
CA VAL A 269 -2.02 8.01 -1.46
C VAL A 269 -3.16 7.40 -2.26
N ASN A 270 -3.45 6.12 -1.98
CA ASN A 270 -4.65 5.47 -2.50
C ASN A 270 -5.37 4.66 -1.44
N PHE A 271 -6.69 4.53 -1.63
CA PHE A 271 -7.53 3.74 -0.73
C PHE A 271 -7.50 2.26 -1.12
N GLY A 272 -7.60 1.40 -0.11
CA GLY A 272 -7.71 -0.04 -0.28
C GLY A 272 -9.13 -0.55 -0.07
N GLN A 273 -9.32 -1.84 -0.35
CA GLN A 273 -10.65 -2.46 -0.37
C GLN A 273 -11.31 -2.56 1.01
N GLN A 274 -10.54 -2.48 2.11
CA GLN A 274 -11.11 -2.53 3.45
C GLN A 274 -11.87 -1.24 3.79
N ILE A 275 -11.31 -0.08 3.46
CA ILE A 275 -12.01 1.19 3.69
C ILE A 275 -13.13 1.42 2.67
N GLU A 276 -13.00 0.87 1.45
CA GLU A 276 -14.11 0.79 0.48
C GLU A 276 -15.28 -0.03 1.05
N ARG A 277 -15.02 -1.19 1.67
CA ARG A 277 -16.04 -2.01 2.35
C ARG A 277 -16.66 -1.27 3.52
N VAL A 278 -15.85 -0.70 4.42
CA VAL A 278 -16.34 0.02 5.61
C VAL A 278 -17.21 1.22 5.22
N SER A 279 -16.84 1.95 4.17
CA SER A 279 -17.59 3.10 3.67
C SER A 279 -18.74 2.75 2.72
N GLN A 280 -19.03 1.47 2.51
CA GLN A 280 -20.06 0.98 1.58
C GLN A 280 -19.89 1.51 0.14
N GLY A 281 -18.64 1.66 -0.30
CA GLY A 281 -18.30 2.14 -1.64
C GLY A 281 -18.43 3.66 -1.83
N VAL A 282 -18.57 4.43 -0.74
CA VAL A 282 -18.37 5.89 -0.80
C VAL A 282 -16.92 6.22 -1.12
N ILE A 283 -15.98 5.48 -0.52
CA ILE A 283 -14.56 5.53 -0.86
C ILE A 283 -14.26 4.49 -1.94
N ASN A 284 -13.68 4.92 -3.06
CA ASN A 284 -13.28 4.04 -4.15
C ASN A 284 -11.87 3.49 -3.94
N ALA A 285 -11.72 2.16 -3.92
CA ALA A 285 -10.40 1.53 -4.02
C ALA A 285 -10.04 1.39 -5.50
N ALA A 286 -9.20 2.29 -6.03
CA ALA A 286 -8.94 2.34 -7.46
C ALA A 286 -8.02 1.21 -7.93
N SER A 287 -8.36 0.65 -9.09
CA SER A 287 -7.51 -0.30 -9.80
C SER A 287 -6.28 0.43 -10.33
N HIS A 288 -5.10 -0.17 -10.15
CA HIS A 288 -3.84 0.41 -10.58
C HIS A 288 -2.87 -0.67 -11.08
N ARG A 289 -1.85 -0.27 -11.84
CA ARG A 289 -0.81 -1.15 -12.39
C ARG A 289 0.51 -0.42 -12.54
N VAL A 290 1.58 -1.17 -12.76
CA VAL A 290 2.89 -0.60 -13.12
C VAL A 290 3.35 -1.20 -14.43
N LEU A 291 3.66 -0.35 -15.41
CA LEU A 291 4.33 -0.73 -16.65
C LEU A 291 5.84 -0.67 -16.47
N SER A 292 6.55 -1.63 -17.05
CA SER A 292 8.00 -1.56 -17.26
C SER A 292 8.26 -0.48 -18.31
N THR A 293 8.78 0.68 -17.90
CA THR A 293 9.04 1.79 -18.83
C THR A 293 10.26 1.47 -19.70
N ALA A 294 10.10 1.67 -21.02
CA ALA A 294 11.15 1.46 -22.01
C ALA A 294 11.53 2.76 -22.75
N ASP A 295 10.96 3.91 -22.35
CA ASP A 295 11.31 5.18 -22.96
C ASP A 295 12.74 5.60 -22.64
N SER A 296 13.35 6.36 -23.56
CA SER A 296 14.75 6.79 -23.49
C SER A 296 15.02 7.71 -22.29
N ALA A 297 14.02 8.49 -21.86
CA ALA A 297 14.13 9.35 -20.68
C ALA A 297 14.25 8.53 -19.39
N SER A 298 13.45 7.47 -19.24
CA SER A 298 13.51 6.52 -18.13
C SER A 298 14.80 5.70 -18.17
N ALA A 299 15.30 5.35 -19.36
CA ALA A 299 16.53 4.57 -19.49
C ALA A 299 17.76 5.28 -18.90
N ALA A 300 17.81 6.61 -18.98
CA ALA A 300 18.90 7.41 -18.40
C ALA A 300 18.88 7.45 -16.86
N LEU A 301 17.74 7.13 -16.23
CA LEU A 301 17.56 7.17 -14.78
C LEU A 301 17.92 5.85 -14.08
N GLY A 302 18.14 4.77 -14.84
CA GLY A 302 18.46 3.45 -14.32
C GLY A 302 17.23 2.64 -13.91
N ASP A 303 17.33 1.88 -12.82
CA ASP A 303 16.22 1.07 -12.33
C ASP A 303 15.19 1.93 -11.60
N ARG A 304 13.90 1.68 -11.86
CA ARG A 304 12.82 2.35 -11.15
C ARG A 304 12.72 1.79 -9.73
N LEU A 305 12.80 2.65 -8.74
CA LEU A 305 12.58 2.30 -7.33
C LEU A 305 11.23 2.84 -6.84
N SER A 306 10.61 2.12 -5.91
CA SER A 306 9.48 2.63 -5.12
C SER A 306 9.48 2.05 -3.71
N VAL A 307 8.90 2.78 -2.76
CA VAL A 307 8.66 2.32 -1.40
C VAL A 307 7.18 2.49 -1.10
N ALA A 308 6.49 1.37 -0.84
CA ALA A 308 5.06 1.33 -0.59
C ALA A 308 4.81 0.86 0.84
N TYR A 309 4.09 1.65 1.63
CA TYR A 309 3.58 1.26 2.93
C TYR A 309 2.07 1.04 2.85
N PHE A 310 1.61 -0.09 3.35
CA PHE A 310 0.22 -0.53 3.32
C PHE A 310 -0.32 -0.54 4.75
N ALA A 311 -0.94 0.58 5.14
CA ALA A 311 -1.73 0.63 6.35
C ALA A 311 -2.84 -0.41 6.22
N SER A 312 -2.98 -1.28 7.23
CA SER A 312 -3.92 -2.39 7.20
C SER A 312 -4.77 -2.35 8.46
N PRO A 313 -6.00 -2.88 8.44
CA PRO A 313 -6.67 -3.18 9.68
C PRO A 313 -5.79 -4.09 10.55
N ALA A 314 -5.98 -4.02 11.86
CA ALA A 314 -5.42 -4.98 12.78
C ALA A 314 -5.85 -6.41 12.39
N LEU A 315 -4.98 -7.39 12.65
CA LEU A 315 -5.26 -8.78 12.26
C LEU A 315 -6.51 -9.34 12.91
N ASN A 316 -6.88 -8.85 14.10
CA ASN A 316 -8.09 -9.25 14.81
C ASN A 316 -9.28 -8.30 14.58
N ALA A 317 -9.18 -7.33 13.65
CA ALA A 317 -10.29 -6.44 13.35
C ALA A 317 -11.35 -7.16 12.51
N GLN A 318 -12.61 -7.04 12.92
CA GLN A 318 -13.77 -7.34 12.07
C GLN A 318 -14.09 -6.12 11.21
N ILE A 319 -14.31 -6.33 9.91
CA ILE A 319 -14.47 -5.25 8.93
C ILE A 319 -15.95 -5.03 8.63
N ASP A 320 -16.62 -4.42 9.60
CA ASP A 320 -18.04 -4.11 9.53
C ASP A 320 -18.28 -2.76 8.84
N PRO A 321 -19.26 -2.68 7.92
CA PRO A 321 -19.68 -1.41 7.33
C PRO A 321 -20.12 -0.38 8.38
N LEU A 322 -19.78 0.88 8.16
CA LEU A 322 -20.38 1.99 8.91
C LEU A 322 -21.87 2.10 8.58
N PRO A 323 -22.75 2.39 9.55
CA PRO A 323 -24.14 2.69 9.27
C PRO A 323 -24.25 3.86 8.29
N GLN A 324 -25.09 3.75 7.25
CA GLN A 324 -25.16 4.76 6.20
C GLN A 324 -25.62 6.12 6.75
N GLU A 325 -26.48 6.11 7.76
CA GLU A 325 -26.96 7.28 8.51
C GLU A 325 -25.88 7.99 9.33
N SER A 326 -24.74 7.33 9.57
CA SER A 326 -23.59 7.96 10.25
C SER A 326 -22.74 8.80 9.29
N LEU A 327 -22.88 8.60 7.98
CA LEU A 327 -22.13 9.33 6.97
C LEU A 327 -22.67 10.76 6.83
N SER A 328 -21.75 11.72 6.67
CA SER A 328 -22.05 13.14 6.53
C SER A 328 -22.88 13.42 5.29
N ARG A 329 -23.70 14.47 5.34
CA ARG A 329 -24.50 14.87 4.17
C ARG A 329 -23.60 15.28 3.02
N GLU A 330 -22.52 15.98 3.33
CA GLU A 330 -21.54 16.48 2.38
C GLU A 330 -20.87 15.35 1.59
N ILE A 331 -20.44 14.26 2.26
CA ILE A 331 -19.82 13.14 1.55
C ILE A 331 -20.84 12.37 0.70
N ILE A 332 -22.06 12.19 1.20
CA ILE A 332 -23.13 11.50 0.47
C ILE A 332 -23.53 12.30 -0.78
N GLU A 333 -23.62 13.62 -0.69
CA GLU A 333 -23.91 14.50 -1.82
C GLU A 333 -22.78 14.46 -2.85
N ALA A 334 -21.52 14.56 -2.42
CA ALA A 334 -20.36 14.43 -3.30
C ALA A 334 -20.33 13.08 -4.02
N TRP A 335 -20.57 11.99 -3.30
CA TRP A 335 -20.64 10.64 -3.84
C TRP A 335 -21.77 10.47 -4.87
N LYS A 336 -22.99 10.96 -4.56
CA LYS A 336 -24.13 10.94 -5.50
C LYS A 336 -23.82 11.74 -6.76
N LYS A 337 -23.24 12.93 -6.62
CA LYS A 337 -22.81 13.77 -7.75
C LYS A 337 -21.81 13.02 -8.65
N ALA A 338 -20.78 12.42 -8.06
CA ALA A 338 -19.79 11.65 -8.80
C ALA A 338 -20.39 10.42 -9.51
N ARG A 339 -21.43 9.78 -8.95
CA ARG A 339 -22.18 8.68 -9.60
C ARG A 339 -23.01 9.17 -10.78
N GLU A 340 -23.72 10.28 -10.63
CA GLU A 340 -24.55 10.85 -11.69
C GLU A 340 -23.71 11.35 -12.87
N GLU A 341 -22.55 11.98 -12.59
CA GLU A 341 -21.61 12.38 -13.63
C GLU A 341 -21.10 11.17 -14.43
N ARG A 342 -20.79 10.05 -13.76
CA ARG A 342 -20.42 8.79 -14.42
C ARG A 342 -21.55 8.20 -15.26
N LYS A 343 -22.76 8.14 -14.71
CA LYS A 343 -23.95 7.67 -15.43
C LYS A 343 -24.17 8.46 -16.70
N ARG A 344 -23.99 9.77 -16.64
CA ARG A 344 -24.13 10.67 -17.80
C ARG A 344 -23.03 10.47 -18.83
N ALA A 345 -21.81 10.18 -18.41
CA ALA A 345 -20.66 9.98 -19.31
C ALA A 345 -20.59 8.57 -19.92
N LEU A 346 -21.02 7.53 -19.18
CA LEU A 346 -20.72 6.12 -19.50
C LEU A 346 -21.96 5.23 -19.58
N GLY A 347 -23.15 5.75 -19.24
CA GLY A 347 -24.38 4.96 -19.16
C GLY A 347 -24.47 4.04 -17.94
N SER A 348 -23.50 4.10 -17.01
CA SER A 348 -23.48 3.31 -15.77
C SER A 348 -23.07 4.16 -14.58
N GLU A 349 -23.67 3.89 -13.42
CA GLU A 349 -23.26 4.48 -12.14
C GLU A 349 -22.08 3.74 -11.48
N GLU A 350 -21.77 2.53 -11.95
CA GLU A 350 -20.65 1.73 -11.45
C GLU A 350 -19.33 2.12 -12.11
N ALA A 351 -18.24 2.05 -11.35
CA ALA A 351 -16.91 2.23 -11.91
C ALA A 351 -16.53 1.01 -12.76
N ILE A 352 -15.98 1.24 -13.95
CA ILE A 352 -15.45 0.18 -14.80
C ILE A 352 -14.07 -0.22 -14.27
N SER A 353 -13.90 -1.50 -13.93
CA SER A 353 -12.67 -2.02 -13.34
C SER A 353 -12.27 -3.33 -14.01
N ASP A 354 -11.00 -3.43 -14.43
CA ASP A 354 -10.42 -4.66 -14.95
C ASP A 354 -10.20 -5.72 -13.85
N VAL A 355 -10.39 -5.33 -12.59
CA VAL A 355 -10.25 -6.14 -11.39
C VAL A 355 -11.65 -6.41 -10.81
N PRO A 356 -12.06 -7.68 -10.61
CA PRO A 356 -13.36 -8.02 -10.05
C PRO A 356 -13.62 -7.38 -8.67
N LYS A 357 -14.88 -7.04 -8.42
CA LYS A 357 -15.33 -6.51 -7.12
C LYS A 357 -15.28 -7.62 -6.05
N GLY A 358 -14.89 -7.26 -4.82
CA GLY A 358 -15.06 -8.11 -3.64
C GLY A 358 -14.05 -9.25 -3.45
N ASP A 359 -13.08 -9.45 -4.36
CA ASP A 359 -12.10 -10.54 -4.25
C ASP A 359 -11.29 -10.50 -2.93
N LEU A 360 -11.09 -9.29 -2.38
CA LEU A 360 -10.35 -9.05 -1.14
C LEU A 360 -11.22 -8.45 -0.03
N TRP A 361 -12.50 -8.83 0.07
CA TRP A 361 -13.37 -8.35 1.17
C TRP A 361 -13.43 -9.28 2.38
N GLY A 362 -12.82 -10.47 2.32
CA GLY A 362 -12.92 -11.48 3.39
C GLY A 362 -14.32 -12.13 3.45
N ALA A 363 -14.48 -13.17 4.27
CA ALA A 363 -15.79 -13.74 4.54
C ALA A 363 -16.57 -12.84 5.52
N GLU A 364 -17.90 -12.94 5.54
CA GLU A 364 -18.70 -12.33 6.60
C GLU A 364 -18.25 -12.88 7.97
N ASP A 365 -18.20 -12.01 8.99
CA ASP A 365 -17.74 -12.28 10.36
C ASP A 365 -16.27 -12.72 10.55
N SER A 366 -15.49 -12.85 9.47
CA SER A 366 -14.06 -13.17 9.56
C SER A 366 -13.20 -11.98 10.00
N ALA A 367 -12.18 -12.25 10.80
CA ALA A 367 -11.17 -11.25 11.12
C ALA A 367 -10.32 -10.95 9.87
N PHE A 368 -9.90 -9.69 9.70
CA PHE A 368 -9.03 -9.28 8.59
C PHE A 368 -7.77 -10.16 8.47
N GLY A 369 -7.24 -10.66 9.58
CA GLY A 369 -6.10 -11.55 9.63
C GLY A 369 -6.29 -12.82 8.77
N GLU A 370 -7.47 -13.43 8.74
CA GLU A 370 -7.73 -14.62 7.91
C GLU A 370 -7.58 -14.30 6.43
N GLN A 371 -8.10 -13.15 6.01
CA GLN A 371 -7.94 -12.68 4.64
C GLN A 371 -6.46 -12.39 4.32
N ALA A 372 -5.75 -11.70 5.22
CA ALA A 372 -4.33 -11.41 5.06
C ALA A 372 -3.50 -12.69 4.96
N TRP A 373 -3.82 -13.68 5.79
CA TRP A 373 -3.20 -15.00 5.82
C TRP A 373 -3.45 -15.80 4.54
N ARG A 374 -4.70 -15.85 4.06
CA ARG A 374 -5.03 -16.49 2.78
C ARG A 374 -4.28 -15.84 1.63
N GLY A 375 -4.18 -14.51 1.61
CA GLY A 375 -3.49 -13.77 0.56
C GLY A 375 -1.99 -14.05 0.53
N ILE A 376 -1.33 -13.99 1.68
CA ILE A 376 0.13 -14.12 1.78
C ILE A 376 0.60 -15.58 1.60
N THR A 377 -0.12 -16.56 2.14
CA THR A 377 0.22 -17.99 1.98
C THR A 377 0.06 -18.47 0.55
N ARG A 378 -0.98 -17.99 -0.16
CA ARG A 378 -1.16 -18.24 -1.60
C ARG A 378 -0.04 -17.64 -2.45
N SER A 379 0.49 -16.48 -2.04
CA SER A 379 1.52 -15.76 -2.79
C SER A 379 2.92 -16.32 -2.54
N HIS A 380 3.15 -16.97 -1.39
CA HIS A 380 4.44 -17.52 -1.00
C HIS A 380 4.37 -18.99 -0.59
N PRO A 381 4.02 -19.91 -1.52
CA PRO A 381 3.90 -21.34 -1.22
C PRO A 381 5.21 -21.95 -0.71
N ASN A 382 6.37 -21.42 -1.14
CA ASN A 382 7.68 -21.89 -0.67
C ASN A 382 7.92 -21.61 0.83
N VAL A 383 7.43 -20.47 1.33
CA VAL A 383 7.49 -20.15 2.77
C VAL A 383 6.60 -21.15 3.53
N VAL A 384 5.40 -21.40 3.02
CA VAL A 384 4.46 -22.37 3.62
C VAL A 384 5.07 -23.77 3.66
N GLU A 385 5.63 -24.24 2.55
CA GLU A 385 6.25 -25.56 2.46
C GLU A 385 7.44 -25.70 3.41
N ARG A 386 8.33 -24.69 3.43
CA ARG A 386 9.54 -24.70 4.27
C ARG A 386 9.22 -24.67 5.76
N TRP A 387 8.18 -23.95 6.15
CA TRP A 387 7.80 -23.75 7.55
C TRP A 387 6.56 -24.55 7.95
N LYS A 388 6.16 -25.58 7.19
CA LYS A 388 4.93 -26.37 7.42
C LYS A 388 4.77 -26.98 8.82
N TYR A 389 5.86 -27.12 9.58
CA TYR A 389 5.85 -27.61 10.97
C TYR A 389 5.85 -26.48 12.01
N ALA A 390 6.10 -25.24 11.60
CA ALA A 390 6.08 -24.04 12.42
C ALA A 390 4.91 -23.10 12.09
N LEU A 391 4.18 -23.38 11.00
CA LEU A 391 2.97 -22.72 10.57
C LEU A 391 1.80 -23.69 10.77
N PRO A 392 0.74 -23.28 11.47
CA PRO A 392 -0.50 -24.04 11.47
C PRO A 392 -1.14 -23.92 10.07
N VAL A 393 -1.46 -25.07 9.49
CA VAL A 393 -2.00 -25.22 8.13
C VAL A 393 -3.50 -24.97 8.11
#